data_AF-A0A3G1B264-F1
#
_entry.id   AF-A0A3G1B264-F1
#
_cell.length_a   1.000
_cell.length_b   1.000
_cell.length_c   1.000
_cell.angle_alpha   90.00
_cell.angle_beta   90.00
_cell.angle_gamma   90.00
#
_symmetry.space_group_name_H-M   'P 1'
#
loop_
_entity.id
_entity.type
_entity.pdbx_description
1 polymer ?
#
loop_
_entity_poly.entity_id
_entity_poly.type
_entity_poly.pdbx_seq_one_letter_code
_entity_poly.pdbx_strand_id
1 'polypeptide(L)'
;MSSNKIRFGAIVVFSVFVISAFFVHNAFGLASEECGLWDMKSECDLSGWIGLIVGDIGVAVFLSVLLYFLAQRSNAKLEQNSVEIRKNSEEIQKIVRAQELLRITRKDHAVKSFKSHIAILLFVIEIINKLITNYNTTTEQKSVLYAKIKGEEERLARITQNLKNTITYASDTLDPVLLDQLDGFCTFVSQPNIIEKDGNLEFSKYEKSKRKIDEVVKKLANITNSISN
;
A
#
# COMPACT_ATOMS: atom_id res chain seq x y z
N MET A 1 -27.95 -0.63 28.41
CA MET A 1 -28.19 -0.84 29.86
C MET A 1 -26.90 -0.52 30.63
N SER A 2 -26.95 0.47 31.52
CA SER A 2 -25.76 1.14 32.10
C SER A 2 -24.79 0.18 32.83
N SER A 3 -23.49 0.34 32.58
CA SER A 3 -22.38 -0.43 33.17
C SER A 3 -22.47 -0.55 34.70
N ASN A 4 -23.01 0.48 35.36
CA ASN A 4 -23.18 0.52 36.82
C ASN A 4 -24.27 -0.43 37.33
N LYS A 5 -25.35 -0.62 36.57
CA LYS A 5 -26.43 -1.56 36.94
C LYS A 5 -25.96 -3.01 36.90
N ILE A 6 -24.98 -3.30 36.04
CA ILE A 6 -24.44 -4.65 35.84
C ILE A 6 -23.34 -4.97 36.86
N ARG A 7 -22.50 -3.99 37.21
CA ARG A 7 -21.59 -4.10 38.37
C ARG A 7 -22.38 -4.32 39.66
N PHE A 8 -23.48 -3.58 39.82
CA PHE A 8 -24.38 -3.76 40.95
C PHE A 8 -24.99 -5.16 40.97
N GLY A 9 -25.49 -5.67 39.83
CA GLY A 9 -26.02 -7.04 39.74
C GLY A 9 -25.00 -8.12 40.10
N ALA A 10 -23.76 -8.02 39.59
CA ALA A 10 -22.69 -8.98 39.91
C ALA A 10 -22.27 -8.90 41.39
N ILE A 11 -22.18 -7.70 41.96
CA ILE A 11 -21.89 -7.48 43.38
C ILE A 11 -23.02 -8.06 44.24
N VAL A 12 -24.29 -7.86 43.84
CA VAL A 12 -25.45 -8.39 44.57
C VAL A 12 -25.42 -9.92 44.54
N VAL A 13 -25.23 -10.52 43.37
CA VAL A 13 -25.17 -11.98 43.21
C VAL A 13 -23.98 -12.59 43.99
N PHE A 14 -22.81 -11.95 43.96
CA PHE A 14 -21.65 -12.34 44.78
C PHE A 14 -21.92 -12.18 46.27
N SER A 15 -22.55 -11.08 46.69
CA SER A 15 -22.89 -10.84 48.09
C SER A 15 -23.91 -11.85 48.63
N VAL A 16 -24.92 -12.20 47.84
CA VAL A 16 -25.91 -13.24 48.20
C VAL A 16 -25.23 -14.59 48.35
N PHE A 17 -24.28 -14.92 47.47
CA PHE A 17 -23.51 -16.15 47.56
C PHE A 17 -22.58 -16.19 48.79
N VAL A 18 -21.86 -15.10 49.07
CA VAL A 18 -20.99 -15.02 50.26
C VAL A 18 -21.82 -15.08 51.54
N ILE A 19 -22.97 -14.39 51.58
CA ILE A 19 -23.87 -14.41 52.74
C ILE A 19 -24.48 -15.80 52.91
N SER A 20 -24.92 -16.47 51.84
CA SER A 20 -25.48 -17.82 51.94
C SER A 20 -24.44 -18.84 52.35
N ALA A 21 -23.23 -18.79 51.78
CA ALA A 21 -22.12 -19.66 52.17
C ALA A 21 -21.69 -19.41 53.62
N PHE A 22 -21.64 -18.15 54.05
CA PHE A 22 -21.34 -17.78 55.44
C PHE A 22 -22.46 -18.21 56.40
N PHE A 23 -23.72 -18.08 56.01
CA PHE A 23 -24.86 -18.49 56.84
C PHE A 23 -24.94 -20.00 56.97
N VAL A 24 -24.71 -20.75 55.89
CA VAL A 24 -24.54 -22.21 55.92
C VAL A 24 -23.36 -22.57 56.83
N HIS A 25 -22.20 -21.93 56.67
CA HIS A 25 -21.04 -22.18 57.53
C HIS A 25 -21.33 -21.94 59.02
N ASN A 26 -22.05 -20.86 59.38
CA ASN A 26 -22.40 -20.59 60.78
C ASN A 26 -23.53 -21.49 61.29
N ALA A 27 -24.57 -21.75 60.49
CA ALA A 27 -25.70 -22.59 60.89
C ALA A 27 -25.27 -24.06 61.13
N PHE A 28 -24.34 -24.56 60.32
CA PHE A 28 -23.76 -25.91 60.52
C PHE A 28 -22.55 -25.91 61.46
N GLY A 29 -21.86 -24.77 61.64
CA GLY A 29 -20.76 -24.62 62.60
C GLY A 29 -21.19 -24.36 64.05
N LEU A 30 -22.42 -23.87 64.28
CA LEU A 30 -22.99 -23.63 65.62
C LEU A 30 -23.75 -24.84 66.19
N ALA A 31 -23.88 -25.94 65.46
CA ALA A 31 -24.67 -27.10 65.88
C ALA A 31 -23.93 -28.08 66.80
N SER A 32 -22.66 -27.87 67.14
CA SER A 32 -22.00 -28.65 68.20
C SER A 32 -20.75 -27.94 68.73
N GLU A 33 -20.71 -27.66 70.04
CA GLU A 33 -19.54 -27.11 70.74
C GLU A 33 -18.34 -28.08 70.81
N GLU A 34 -18.43 -29.29 70.21
CA GLU A 34 -17.40 -30.35 70.34
C GLU A 34 -16.79 -30.86 69.01
N CYS A 35 -17.19 -30.35 67.84
CA CYS A 35 -16.64 -30.84 66.56
C CYS A 35 -15.88 -29.74 65.81
N GLY A 36 -14.55 -29.84 65.85
CA GLY A 36 -13.64 -28.90 65.21
C GLY A 36 -13.51 -29.11 63.69
N LEU A 37 -13.13 -28.04 62.99
CA LEU A 37 -12.98 -27.90 61.53
C LEU A 37 -12.18 -29.02 60.81
N TRP A 38 -11.44 -29.86 61.55
CA TRP A 38 -10.54 -30.89 61.03
C TRP A 38 -10.65 -32.25 61.73
N ASP A 39 -11.63 -32.45 62.60
CA ASP A 39 -11.74 -33.69 63.39
C ASP A 39 -12.76 -34.65 62.76
N MET A 40 -12.28 -35.78 62.22
CA MET A 40 -13.07 -36.74 61.48
C MET A 40 -13.57 -37.84 62.44
N LYS A 41 -14.59 -37.52 63.26
CA LYS A 41 -15.30 -38.47 64.13
C LYS A 41 -16.67 -38.83 63.56
N SER A 42 -17.02 -40.11 63.62
CA SER A 42 -18.23 -40.71 63.01
C SER A 42 -19.57 -40.25 63.60
N GLU A 43 -19.56 -39.54 64.74
CA GLU A 43 -20.78 -39.11 65.45
C GLU A 43 -21.19 -37.66 65.13
N CYS A 44 -20.33 -36.89 64.46
CA CYS A 44 -20.62 -35.52 63.96
C CYS A 44 -20.90 -35.47 62.46
N ASP A 45 -21.10 -36.64 61.83
CA ASP A 45 -21.27 -36.74 60.38
C ASP A 45 -22.75 -36.50 60.02
N LEU A 46 -23.23 -35.27 60.26
CA LEU A 46 -24.49 -34.82 59.69
C LEU A 46 -24.27 -34.51 58.20
N SER A 47 -24.24 -35.58 57.41
CA SER A 47 -24.36 -35.65 55.96
C SER A 47 -23.24 -35.03 55.13
N GLY A 48 -22.23 -35.85 54.83
CA GLY A 48 -21.29 -35.62 53.72
C GLY A 48 -21.97 -35.37 52.36
N TRP A 49 -23.25 -35.74 52.19
CA TRP A 49 -24.03 -35.43 50.99
C TRP A 49 -24.52 -33.98 50.95
N ILE A 50 -24.83 -33.36 52.10
CA ILE A 50 -25.27 -31.96 52.15
C ILE A 50 -24.10 -31.01 51.85
N GLY A 51 -22.90 -31.32 52.36
CA GLY A 51 -21.67 -30.60 52.02
C GLY A 51 -21.32 -30.69 50.53
N LEU A 52 -21.47 -31.88 49.94
CA LEU A 52 -21.22 -32.13 48.50
C LEU A 52 -22.25 -31.42 47.59
N ILE A 53 -23.53 -31.43 47.96
CA ILE A 53 -24.61 -30.83 47.15
C ILE A 53 -24.62 -29.30 47.29
N VAL A 54 -24.47 -28.77 48.51
CA VAL A 54 -24.55 -27.32 48.75
C VAL A 54 -23.21 -26.63 48.42
N GLY A 55 -22.08 -27.28 48.75
CA GLY A 55 -20.75 -26.81 48.43
C GLY A 55 -20.43 -26.98 46.95
N ASP A 56 -20.15 -28.20 46.52
CA ASP A 56 -19.54 -28.42 45.20
C ASP A 56 -20.51 -28.19 44.04
N ILE A 57 -21.74 -28.72 44.11
CA ILE A 57 -22.74 -28.53 43.04
C ILE A 57 -23.25 -27.09 43.01
N GLY A 58 -23.53 -26.50 44.18
CA GLY A 58 -23.96 -25.11 44.29
C GLY A 58 -22.93 -24.12 43.74
N VAL A 59 -21.67 -24.27 44.13
CA VAL A 59 -20.55 -23.46 43.61
C VAL A 59 -20.39 -23.66 42.11
N ALA A 60 -20.41 -24.91 41.62
CA ALA A 60 -20.22 -25.19 40.19
C ALA A 60 -21.34 -24.59 39.32
N VAL A 61 -22.60 -24.70 39.75
CA VAL A 61 -23.75 -24.10 39.03
C VAL A 61 -23.64 -22.58 39.02
N PHE A 62 -23.32 -21.98 40.16
CA PHE A 62 -23.12 -20.53 40.26
C PHE A 62 -21.99 -20.04 39.35
N LEU A 63 -20.85 -20.70 39.40
CA LEU A 63 -19.66 -20.33 38.63
C LEU A 63 -19.90 -20.52 37.12
N SER A 64 -20.64 -21.56 36.73
CA SER A 64 -21.07 -21.78 35.35
C SER A 64 -21.99 -20.66 34.84
N VAL A 65 -22.99 -20.25 35.62
CA VAL A 65 -23.89 -19.13 35.27
C VAL A 65 -23.12 -17.81 35.17
N LEU A 66 -22.20 -17.55 36.11
CA LEU A 66 -21.36 -16.36 36.11
C LEU A 66 -20.46 -16.31 34.86
N LEU A 67 -19.76 -17.40 34.56
CA LEU A 67 -18.87 -17.50 33.40
C LEU A 67 -19.65 -17.39 32.09
N TYR A 68 -20.82 -18.02 31.99
CA TYR A 68 -21.70 -17.91 30.82
C TYR A 68 -22.11 -16.45 30.57
N PHE A 69 -22.52 -15.74 31.63
CA PHE A 69 -22.91 -14.33 31.51
C PHE A 69 -21.73 -13.42 31.13
N LEU A 70 -20.55 -13.65 31.69
CA LEU A 70 -19.34 -12.91 31.34
C LEU A 70 -18.91 -13.19 29.89
N ALA A 71 -18.96 -14.46 29.47
CA ALA A 71 -18.60 -14.90 28.12
C ALA A 71 -19.54 -14.32 27.05
N GLN A 72 -20.85 -14.32 27.28
CA GLN A 72 -21.81 -13.75 26.33
C GLN A 72 -21.53 -12.26 26.04
N ARG A 73 -21.16 -11.50 27.09
CA ARG A 73 -20.88 -10.06 26.94
C ARG A 73 -19.48 -9.77 26.36
N SER A 74 -18.48 -10.58 26.69
CA SER A 74 -17.15 -10.47 26.06
C SER A 74 -17.26 -10.78 24.56
N ASN A 75 -18.02 -11.80 24.20
CA ASN A 75 -18.23 -12.21 22.81
C ASN A 75 -18.98 -11.14 22.01
N ALA A 76 -20.03 -10.53 22.58
CA ALA A 76 -20.76 -9.45 21.90
C ALA A 76 -19.89 -8.19 21.63
N LYS A 77 -18.98 -7.84 22.54
CA LYS A 77 -18.02 -6.74 22.31
C LYS A 77 -16.96 -7.10 21.28
N LEU A 78 -16.48 -8.35 21.30
CA LEU A 78 -15.55 -8.85 20.29
C LEU A 78 -16.18 -8.83 18.89
N GLU A 79 -17.46 -9.20 18.79
CA GLU A 79 -18.20 -9.20 17.53
C GLU A 79 -18.42 -7.78 16.98
N GLN A 80 -18.75 -6.81 17.83
CA GLN A 80 -18.86 -5.41 17.40
C GLN A 80 -17.52 -4.85 16.90
N ASN A 81 -16.43 -5.10 17.64
CA ASN A 81 -15.10 -4.65 17.25
C ASN A 81 -14.63 -5.36 15.97
N SER A 82 -14.94 -6.65 15.79
CA SER A 82 -14.56 -7.38 14.57
C SER A 82 -15.31 -6.89 13.34
N VAL A 83 -16.59 -6.52 13.48
CA VAL A 83 -17.39 -5.90 12.41
C VAL A 83 -16.84 -4.52 12.03
N GLU A 84 -16.47 -3.69 13.01
CA GLU A 84 -15.85 -2.39 12.76
C GLU A 84 -14.49 -2.52 12.05
N ILE A 85 -13.63 -3.43 12.53
CA ILE A 85 -12.34 -3.73 11.90
C ILE A 85 -12.54 -4.22 10.46
N ARG A 86 -13.54 -5.06 10.20
CA ARG A 86 -13.85 -5.54 8.84
C ARG A 86 -14.24 -4.38 7.93
N LYS A 87 -15.10 -3.47 8.39
CA LYS A 87 -15.52 -2.29 7.62
C LYS A 87 -14.35 -1.38 7.30
N ASN A 88 -13.49 -1.08 8.29
CA ASN A 88 -12.30 -0.25 8.08
C ASN A 88 -11.32 -0.92 7.09
N SER A 89 -11.15 -2.24 7.19
CA SER A 89 -10.33 -3.00 6.23
C SER A 89 -10.90 -2.93 4.80
N GLU A 90 -12.22 -3.04 4.63
CA GLU A 90 -12.87 -2.88 3.33
C GLU A 90 -12.68 -1.47 2.74
N GLU A 91 -12.77 -0.43 3.56
CA GLU A 91 -12.54 0.95 3.14
C GLU A 91 -11.07 1.18 2.74
N ILE A 92 -10.12 0.68 3.52
CA ILE A 92 -8.69 0.72 3.18
C ILE A 92 -8.43 -0.02 1.86
N GLN A 93 -9.02 -1.21 1.67
CA GLN A 93 -8.86 -1.95 0.42
C GLN A 93 -9.42 -1.18 -0.79
N LYS A 94 -10.55 -0.47 -0.65
CA LYS A 94 -11.07 0.39 -1.72
C LYS A 94 -10.11 1.51 -2.07
N ILE A 95 -9.54 2.17 -1.05
CA ILE A 95 -8.55 3.24 -1.25
C ILE A 95 -7.30 2.70 -1.95
N VAL A 96 -6.77 1.57 -1.49
CA VAL A 96 -5.59 0.92 -2.08
C VAL A 96 -5.85 0.54 -3.54
N ARG A 97 -7.00 -0.06 -3.86
CA ARG A 97 -7.35 -0.39 -5.25
C ARG A 97 -7.51 0.85 -6.12
N ALA A 98 -8.11 1.91 -5.60
CA ALA A 98 -8.24 3.18 -6.31
C ALA A 98 -6.87 3.81 -6.60
N GLN A 99 -5.96 3.79 -5.62
CA GLN A 99 -4.60 4.26 -5.79
C GLN A 99 -3.81 3.43 -6.81
N GLU A 100 -3.95 2.10 -6.77
CA GLU A 100 -3.26 1.22 -7.72
C GLU A 100 -3.76 1.45 -9.15
N LEU A 101 -5.08 1.64 -9.33
CA LEU A 101 -5.65 1.99 -10.63
C LEU A 101 -5.10 3.33 -11.14
N LEU A 102 -5.07 4.36 -10.30
CA LEU A 102 -4.46 5.65 -10.65
C LEU A 102 -2.97 5.52 -10.97
N ARG A 103 -2.24 4.65 -10.28
CA ARG A 103 -0.82 4.37 -10.56
C ARG A 103 -0.64 3.74 -11.94
N ILE A 104 -1.45 2.73 -12.28
CA ILE A 104 -1.42 2.06 -13.59
C ILE A 104 -1.77 3.04 -14.71
N THR A 105 -2.81 3.85 -14.54
CA THR A 105 -3.21 4.86 -15.55
C THR A 105 -2.11 5.91 -15.76
N ARG A 106 -1.49 6.40 -14.68
CA ARG A 106 -0.36 7.35 -14.78
C ARG A 106 0.83 6.74 -15.51
N LYS A 107 1.15 5.47 -15.22
CA LYS A 107 2.21 4.72 -15.90
C LYS A 107 1.94 4.60 -17.40
N ASP A 108 0.72 4.22 -17.81
CA ASP A 108 0.34 4.10 -19.22
C ASP A 108 0.42 5.47 -19.95
N HIS A 109 -0.11 6.52 -19.33
CA HIS A 109 -0.04 7.88 -19.88
C HIS A 109 1.41 8.35 -20.05
N ALA A 110 2.28 8.11 -19.06
CA ALA A 110 3.69 8.45 -19.15
C ALA A 110 4.38 7.69 -20.29
N VAL A 111 4.16 6.38 -20.41
CA VAL A 111 4.73 5.56 -21.50
C VAL A 111 4.28 6.06 -22.88
N LYS A 112 3.00 6.38 -23.06
CA LYS A 112 2.48 6.96 -24.31
C LYS A 112 3.10 8.32 -24.61
N SER A 113 3.24 9.16 -23.59
CA SER A 113 3.91 10.47 -23.72
C SER A 113 5.37 10.32 -24.14
N PHE A 114 6.12 9.39 -23.54
CA PHE A 114 7.50 9.08 -23.93
C PHE A 114 7.60 8.64 -25.39
N LYS A 115 6.76 7.68 -25.82
CA LYS A 115 6.75 7.21 -27.22
C LYS A 115 6.49 8.35 -28.20
N SER A 116 5.52 9.22 -27.89
CA SER A 116 5.19 10.37 -28.72
C SER A 116 6.38 11.34 -28.84
N HIS A 117 6.95 11.77 -27.71
CA HIS A 117 8.09 12.69 -27.71
C HIS A 117 9.32 12.10 -28.43
N ILE A 118 9.61 10.80 -28.23
CA ILE A 118 10.72 10.12 -28.90
C ILE A 118 10.50 10.03 -30.42
N ALA A 119 9.28 9.76 -30.87
CA ALA A 119 8.95 9.74 -32.30
C ALA A 119 9.13 11.13 -32.95
N ILE A 120 8.70 12.20 -32.26
CA ILE A 120 8.92 13.57 -32.73
C ILE A 120 10.43 13.88 -32.76
N LEU A 121 11.18 13.40 -31.78
CA LEU A 121 12.63 13.60 -31.69
C LEU A 121 13.37 12.91 -32.85
N LEU A 122 13.00 11.68 -33.21
CA LEU A 122 13.48 11.01 -34.42
C LEU A 122 13.21 11.81 -35.68
N PHE A 123 11.96 12.26 -35.83
CA PHE A 123 11.54 13.01 -37.00
C PHE A 123 12.33 14.31 -37.19
N VAL A 124 12.58 15.05 -36.11
CA VAL A 124 13.39 16.28 -36.15
C VAL A 124 14.85 15.96 -36.48
N ILE A 125 15.42 14.89 -35.90
CA ILE A 125 16.77 14.43 -36.23
C ILE A 125 16.89 14.08 -37.73
N GLU A 126 15.89 13.43 -38.32
CA GLU A 126 15.86 13.10 -39.75
C GLU A 126 15.73 14.35 -40.64
N ILE A 127 14.91 15.33 -40.23
CA ILE A 127 14.82 16.62 -40.93
C ILE A 127 16.17 17.33 -40.91
N ILE A 128 16.81 17.43 -39.75
CA ILE A 128 18.14 18.06 -39.61
C ILE A 128 19.14 17.37 -40.55
N ASN A 129 19.18 16.04 -40.56
CA ASN A 129 20.07 15.28 -41.44
C ASN A 129 19.79 15.58 -42.93
N LYS A 130 18.51 15.62 -43.34
CA LYS A 130 18.13 15.96 -44.72
C LYS A 130 18.51 17.40 -45.09
N LEU A 131 18.33 18.35 -44.17
CA LEU A 131 18.71 19.75 -44.38
C LEU A 131 20.24 19.91 -44.49
N ILE A 132 21.00 19.16 -43.70
CA ILE A 132 22.46 19.11 -43.78
C ILE A 132 22.91 18.55 -45.14
N THR A 133 22.32 17.44 -45.60
CA THR A 133 22.61 16.91 -46.94
C THR A 133 22.32 17.96 -48.02
N ASN A 134 21.17 18.64 -47.94
CA ASN A 134 20.82 19.70 -48.89
C ASN A 134 21.78 20.90 -48.81
N TYR A 135 22.26 21.26 -47.62
CA TYR A 135 23.23 22.33 -47.42
C TYR A 135 24.58 21.99 -48.07
N ASN A 136 25.00 20.72 -47.99
CA ASN A 136 26.25 20.24 -48.57
C ASN A 136 26.17 20.08 -50.10
N THR A 137 25.01 19.73 -50.65
CA THR A 137 24.83 19.54 -52.10
C THR A 137 24.58 20.82 -52.87
N THR A 138 23.99 21.84 -52.23
CA THR A 138 23.54 23.06 -52.91
C THR A 138 24.52 24.22 -52.66
N THR A 139 24.91 24.93 -53.71
CA THR A 139 25.76 26.12 -53.64
C THR A 139 24.97 27.41 -53.40
N GLU A 140 23.69 27.43 -53.75
CA GLU A 140 22.76 28.55 -53.55
C GLU A 140 22.00 28.45 -52.21
N GLN A 141 21.60 29.60 -51.63
CA GLN A 141 20.77 29.69 -50.42
C GLN A 141 21.31 28.98 -49.15
N LYS A 142 22.62 28.78 -49.05
CA LYS A 142 23.27 28.18 -47.87
C LYS A 142 22.88 28.87 -46.55
N SER A 143 22.76 30.20 -46.53
CA SER A 143 22.35 30.96 -45.35
C SER A 143 20.91 30.63 -44.90
N VAL A 144 19.99 30.44 -45.85
CA VAL A 144 18.59 30.07 -45.57
C VAL A 144 18.50 28.65 -45.03
N LEU A 145 19.27 27.72 -45.61
CA LEU A 145 19.34 26.33 -45.13
C LEU A 145 19.96 26.26 -43.74
N TYR A 146 21.03 27.03 -43.47
CA TYR A 146 21.64 27.13 -42.15
C TYR A 146 20.66 27.67 -41.10
N ALA A 147 19.90 28.72 -41.42
CA ALA A 147 18.88 29.25 -40.53
C ALA A 147 17.78 28.22 -40.22
N LYS A 148 17.36 27.42 -41.21
CA LYS A 148 16.41 26.31 -41.01
C LYS A 148 16.98 25.21 -40.12
N ILE A 149 18.24 24.82 -40.34
CA ILE A 149 18.94 23.82 -39.50
C ILE A 149 18.96 24.29 -38.05
N LYS A 150 19.36 25.55 -37.79
CA LYS A 150 19.38 26.12 -36.44
C LYS A 150 17.98 26.17 -35.80
N GLY A 151 16.96 26.49 -36.58
CA GLY A 151 15.56 26.45 -36.12
C GLY A 151 15.11 25.06 -35.69
N GLU A 152 15.48 24.02 -36.44
CA GLU A 152 15.18 22.63 -36.07
C GLU A 152 16.03 22.15 -34.87
N GLU A 153 17.28 22.63 -34.70
CA GLU A 153 18.05 22.39 -33.47
C GLU A 153 17.40 23.00 -32.23
N GLU A 154 16.89 24.23 -32.33
CA GLU A 154 16.14 24.86 -31.23
C GLU A 154 14.86 24.07 -30.91
N ARG A 155 14.17 23.57 -31.94
CA ARG A 155 13.00 22.69 -31.77
C ARG A 155 13.38 21.38 -31.08
N LEU A 156 14.51 20.78 -31.47
CA LEU A 156 15.05 19.57 -30.84
C LEU A 156 15.35 19.80 -29.34
N ALA A 157 15.96 20.94 -29.00
CA ALA A 157 16.22 21.32 -27.61
C ALA A 157 14.92 21.45 -26.79
N ARG A 158 13.87 22.08 -27.36
CA ARG A 158 12.55 22.20 -26.71
C ARG A 158 11.89 20.83 -26.49
N ILE A 159 11.92 19.94 -27.48
CA ILE A 159 11.37 18.58 -27.35
C ILE A 159 12.12 17.81 -26.26
N THR A 160 13.44 17.93 -26.24
CA THR A 160 14.28 17.29 -25.22
C THR A 160 13.99 17.82 -23.81
N GLN A 161 13.74 19.13 -23.68
CA GLN A 161 13.33 19.70 -22.40
C GLN A 161 11.94 19.21 -21.95
N ASN A 162 10.98 19.12 -22.87
CA ASN A 162 9.66 18.55 -22.58
C ASN A 162 9.77 17.08 -22.15
N LEU A 163 10.65 16.32 -22.80
CA LEU A 163 10.94 14.94 -22.44
C LEU A 163 11.50 14.84 -21.02
N LYS A 164 12.47 15.68 -20.65
CA LYS A 164 13.01 15.78 -19.27
C LYS A 164 11.92 16.11 -18.26
N ASN A 165 11.02 17.05 -18.58
CA ASN A 165 9.89 17.36 -17.71
C ASN A 165 8.99 16.12 -17.52
N THR A 166 8.71 15.38 -18.60
CA THR A 166 7.96 14.11 -18.52
C THR A 166 8.68 13.07 -17.65
N ILE A 167 10.02 12.97 -17.73
CA ILE A 167 10.82 12.10 -16.84
C ILE A 167 10.58 12.47 -15.38
N THR A 168 10.68 13.76 -15.03
CA THR A 168 10.44 14.23 -13.66
C THR A 168 9.03 13.90 -13.18
N TYR A 169 8.00 14.14 -13.99
CA TYR A 169 6.62 13.81 -13.63
C TYR A 169 6.36 12.31 -13.49
N ALA A 170 7.15 11.50 -14.19
CA ALA A 170 6.98 10.07 -14.22
C ALA A 170 7.81 9.33 -13.14
N SER A 171 8.64 10.06 -12.39
CA SER A 171 9.54 9.54 -11.35
C SER A 171 8.86 8.66 -10.30
N ASP A 172 7.67 9.04 -9.86
CA ASP A 172 6.91 8.31 -8.84
C ASP A 172 6.22 7.03 -9.38
N THR A 173 6.25 6.79 -10.69
CA THR A 173 5.42 5.76 -11.35
C THR A 173 6.19 4.78 -12.22
N LEU A 174 7.36 5.15 -12.72
CA LEU A 174 8.20 4.32 -13.57
C LEU A 174 9.45 3.82 -12.84
N ASP A 175 10.04 2.78 -13.41
CA ASP A 175 11.27 2.19 -12.89
C ASP A 175 12.43 3.21 -12.97
N PRO A 176 13.14 3.47 -11.86
CA PRO A 176 14.31 4.38 -11.85
C PRO A 176 15.34 4.02 -12.91
N VAL A 177 15.55 2.73 -13.22
CA VAL A 177 16.52 2.30 -14.24
C VAL A 177 16.13 2.80 -15.63
N LEU A 178 14.82 2.85 -15.94
CA LEU A 178 14.33 3.37 -17.21
C LEU A 178 14.46 4.89 -17.26
N LEU A 179 14.18 5.57 -16.14
CA LEU A 179 14.29 7.03 -16.05
C LEU A 179 15.72 7.51 -16.24
N ASP A 180 16.69 6.82 -15.63
CA ASP A 180 18.12 7.10 -15.83
C ASP A 180 18.55 6.91 -17.28
N GLN A 181 18.03 5.87 -17.95
CA GLN A 181 18.30 5.64 -19.37
C GLN A 181 17.68 6.72 -20.26
N LEU A 182 16.45 7.15 -19.95
CA LEU A 182 15.78 8.24 -20.66
C LEU A 182 16.49 9.58 -20.44
N ASP A 183 16.97 9.86 -19.22
CA ASP A 183 17.70 11.10 -18.94
C ASP A 183 19.10 11.10 -19.58
N GLY A 184 19.80 9.97 -19.55
CA GLY A 184 21.05 9.78 -20.28
C GLY A 184 20.87 9.94 -21.80
N PHE A 185 19.74 9.48 -22.34
CA PHE A 185 19.36 9.71 -23.72
C PHE A 185 19.08 11.21 -24.01
N CYS A 186 18.30 11.88 -23.18
CA CYS A 186 18.04 13.32 -23.29
C CYS A 186 19.34 14.13 -23.25
N THR A 187 20.25 13.79 -22.34
CA THR A 187 21.56 14.45 -22.22
C THR A 187 22.42 14.22 -23.46
N PHE A 188 22.40 13.01 -24.02
CA PHE A 188 23.12 12.69 -25.25
C PHE A 188 22.60 13.47 -26.48
N VAL A 189 21.27 13.58 -26.62
CA VAL A 189 20.63 14.29 -27.75
C VAL A 189 20.73 15.81 -27.60
N SER A 190 20.68 16.32 -26.36
CA SER A 190 20.74 17.75 -26.07
C SER A 190 22.11 18.39 -26.36
N GLN A 191 23.17 17.58 -26.50
CA GLN A 191 24.48 18.10 -26.87
C GLN A 191 24.48 18.50 -28.36
N PRO A 192 25.00 19.68 -28.73
CA PRO A 192 25.09 20.10 -30.13
C PRO A 192 25.96 19.11 -30.92
N ASN A 193 25.48 18.74 -32.10
CA ASN A 193 26.02 17.61 -32.87
C ASN A 193 26.40 17.95 -34.31
N ILE A 194 26.13 19.18 -34.73
CA ILE A 194 26.46 19.67 -36.06
C ILE A 194 27.86 20.27 -35.99
N ILE A 195 28.79 19.63 -36.68
CA ILE A 195 30.18 20.09 -36.80
C ILE A 195 30.35 20.61 -38.22
N GLU A 196 30.95 21.78 -38.35
CA GLU A 196 31.37 22.31 -39.64
C GLU A 196 32.78 21.79 -39.94
N LYS A 197 32.91 21.02 -41.03
CA LYS A 197 34.17 20.44 -41.48
C LYS A 197 34.37 20.76 -42.96
N ASP A 198 35.44 21.49 -43.26
CA ASP A 198 35.83 21.84 -44.63
C ASP A 198 34.71 22.55 -45.44
N GLY A 199 33.89 23.39 -44.77
CA GLY A 199 32.78 24.13 -45.39
C GLY A 199 31.49 23.31 -45.61
N ASN A 200 31.47 22.07 -45.12
CA ASN A 200 30.31 21.19 -45.08
C ASN A 200 29.86 20.97 -43.63
N LEU A 201 28.55 20.80 -43.43
CA LEU A 201 28.00 20.44 -42.12
C LEU A 201 27.91 18.91 -42.01
N GLU A 202 28.26 18.37 -40.85
CA GLU A 202 28.14 16.94 -40.58
C GLU A 202 27.37 16.71 -39.27
N PHE A 203 26.37 15.83 -39.31
CA PHE A 203 25.70 15.36 -38.11
C PHE A 203 26.44 14.15 -37.52
N SER A 204 27.54 14.43 -36.84
CA SER A 204 28.48 13.42 -36.29
C SER A 204 27.84 12.32 -35.43
N LYS A 205 26.73 12.61 -34.75
CA LYS A 205 26.05 11.66 -33.85
C LYS A 205 24.76 11.04 -34.41
N TYR A 206 24.38 11.32 -35.66
CA TYR A 206 23.12 10.86 -36.25
C TYR A 206 22.87 9.35 -36.08
N GLU A 207 23.80 8.51 -36.54
CA GLU A 207 23.69 7.05 -36.45
C GLU A 207 23.66 6.53 -35.01
N LYS A 208 24.42 7.16 -34.11
CA LYS A 208 24.45 6.80 -32.69
C LYS A 208 23.14 7.20 -31.99
N SER A 209 22.58 8.36 -32.33
CA SER A 209 21.29 8.82 -31.82
C SER A 209 20.16 7.89 -32.26
N LYS A 210 20.13 7.52 -33.55
CA LYS A 210 19.12 6.61 -34.08
C LYS A 210 19.11 5.24 -33.38
N ARG A 211 20.29 4.62 -33.20
CA ARG A 211 20.40 3.33 -32.48
C ARG A 211 19.94 3.42 -31.03
N LYS A 212 20.36 4.46 -30.30
CA LYS A 212 19.93 4.68 -28.90
C LYS A 212 18.41 4.88 -28.82
N ILE A 213 17.82 5.58 -29.78
CA ILE A 213 16.38 5.74 -29.82
C ILE A 213 15.68 4.39 -30.03
N ASP A 214 16.13 3.59 -30.99
CA ASP A 214 15.56 2.27 -31.24
C ASP A 214 15.64 1.36 -30.01
N GLU A 215 16.74 1.40 -29.26
CA GLU A 215 16.90 0.67 -28.00
C GLU A 215 15.89 1.13 -26.93
N VAL A 216 15.73 2.44 -26.74
CA VAL A 216 14.78 3.01 -25.77
C VAL A 216 13.33 2.70 -26.17
N VAL A 217 12.99 2.78 -27.47
CA VAL A 217 11.67 2.44 -28.00
C VAL A 217 11.34 0.96 -27.77
N LYS A 218 12.29 0.05 -28.03
CA LYS A 218 12.13 -1.39 -27.76
C LYS A 218 11.87 -1.67 -26.28
N LYS A 219 12.60 -1.01 -25.38
CA LYS A 219 12.39 -1.14 -23.94
C LYS A 219 11.02 -0.61 -23.48
N LEU A 220 10.59 0.54 -24.01
CA LEU A 220 9.26 1.08 -23.75
C LEU A 220 8.14 0.17 -24.29
N ALA A 221 8.37 -0.52 -25.41
CA ALA A 221 7.45 -1.50 -25.95
C ALA A 221 7.29 -2.72 -25.03
N ASN A 222 8.39 -3.26 -24.49
CA ASN A 222 8.35 -4.37 -23.53
C ASN A 222 7.55 -4.04 -22.27
N ILE A 223 7.68 -2.81 -21.76
CA ILE A 223 6.91 -2.35 -20.59
C ILE A 223 5.41 -2.28 -20.93
N THR A 224 5.06 -1.87 -22.15
CA THR A 224 3.65 -1.82 -22.58
C THR A 224 3.04 -3.23 -22.61
N ASN A 225 3.78 -4.21 -23.11
CA ASN A 225 3.33 -5.61 -23.17
C ASN A 225 3.23 -6.25 -21.78
N SER A 226 4.05 -5.81 -20.81
CA SER A 226 3.95 -6.24 -19.41
C SER A 226 2.75 -5.63 -18.66
N ILE A 227 2.16 -4.55 -19.19
CA ILE A 227 0.96 -3.91 -18.61
C ILE A 227 -0.32 -4.52 -19.22
N SER A 228 -0.24 -5.12 -20.40
CA SER A 228 -1.38 -5.74 -21.10
C SER A 228 -1.59 -7.22 -20.76
N ASN A 229 -0.66 -7.85 -20.03
CA ASN A 229 -0.76 -9.22 -19.50
C ASN A 229 -0.98 -9.16 -17.99
#